data_AF-A0A1Q9CQ33-F1
#
_entry.id   AF-A0A1Q9CQ33-F1
#
_cell.length_a   1.000
_cell.length_b   1.000
_cell.length_c   1.000
_cell.angle_alpha   90.00
_cell.angle_beta   90.00
_cell.angle_gamma   90.00
#
_symmetry.space_group_name_H-M   'P 1'
#
loop_
_entity.id
_entity.type
_entity.pdbx_description
1 polymer ?
#
loop_
_entity_poly.entity_id
_entity_poly.type
_entity_poly.pdbx_seq_one_letter_code
_entity_poly.pdbx_strand_id
1 'polypeptide(L)'
;MRAVFSSCSRTLLSTVSKGSRSKEEQRGRSGTSSDVLLHKVAKALIVQSDYLSRLQSDHTVIFTFRNGDGPQLMVPLLHEVAANWRDQRSKGKVTKSLKQTLLQYVTAEIITRVTTFASDQSAQAKAQEMGWVTSDLEYNYLDWSAEEQRLVPRQEGTLTQDQVLADARRLKTLLKQQELIIKFSAARNAQPDSTSETATFVLELSLQIPAAAEAMAIFRKWFASSALLLLSLHFVSSRPADLFRVQLPLVGKNPIRLPCKAMQKVSCIWGPDPSPDIIELPGARRLREAARAVLDFDPLEGPGFQGFYELLRGPEGWLEHTQYCQPVMYITQLAAVEKLRDKRPAALERCKAVAGLSLGDFAALTFAGVWDFETGLRAVQLRGELMEAAMLESPQAALAVAGLSQETVEGLCVDCRKTGEVCEISQRLFADGFLCAGSDAAVERLLQRARSSRGCKQVQPVKLAGACHTSMMAEARMQMFDFLQSFAGNLQPPRIDVYLSCGTKVAAGSSPDWAALLADQLTQPANWIDSVVAMLKDGLGEFYECGPLNQLKGMMKRIDPMAYKATISLDVYSEEWQMRPAGSLPPRWGEGPPAASAADLLAVGAMPVRLPGPSEAQVEGSA
;
A
#
# COMPACT_ATOMS: atom_id res chain seq x y z
N MET A 1 0.78 -8.77 -40.88
CA MET A 1 1.13 -7.79 -39.81
C MET A 1 2.64 -7.68 -39.55
N ARG A 2 3.43 -8.76 -39.36
CA ARG A 2 4.90 -8.68 -39.19
C ARG A 2 5.67 -8.00 -40.35
N ALA A 3 5.26 -8.22 -41.61
CA ALA A 3 5.91 -7.62 -42.78
C ALA A 3 5.67 -6.09 -42.90
N VAL A 4 4.51 -5.61 -42.43
CA VAL A 4 4.14 -4.19 -42.45
C VAL A 4 4.95 -3.41 -41.41
N PHE A 5 5.18 -3.99 -40.23
CA PHE A 5 6.00 -3.40 -39.16
C PHE A 5 7.48 -3.26 -39.52
N SER A 6 8.07 -4.24 -40.21
CA SER A 6 9.47 -4.17 -40.66
C SER A 6 9.71 -3.08 -41.71
N SER A 7 8.70 -2.78 -42.54
CA SER A 7 8.82 -1.78 -43.60
C SER A 7 8.71 -0.36 -43.04
N CYS A 8 7.76 -0.10 -42.13
CA CYS A 8 7.58 1.23 -41.53
C CYS A 8 8.75 1.67 -40.63
N SER A 9 9.38 0.74 -39.89
CA SER A 9 10.49 1.06 -38.98
C SER A 9 11.75 1.52 -39.73
N ARG A 10 12.07 0.93 -40.89
CA ARG A 10 13.25 1.33 -41.69
C ARG A 10 13.08 2.70 -42.35
N THR A 11 11.87 3.04 -42.79
CA THR A 11 11.59 4.33 -43.44
C THR A 11 11.67 5.48 -42.44
N LEU A 12 11.14 5.31 -41.21
CA LEU A 12 11.16 6.33 -40.15
C LEU A 12 12.55 6.58 -39.56
N LEU A 13 13.43 5.58 -39.52
CA LEU A 13 14.80 5.75 -39.02
C LEU A 13 15.77 6.38 -40.04
N SER A 14 15.49 6.24 -41.35
CA SER A 14 16.33 6.85 -42.39
C SER A 14 16.17 8.37 -42.53
N THR A 15 15.01 8.92 -42.16
CA THR A 15 14.69 10.36 -42.29
C THR A 15 15.20 11.20 -41.13
N VAL A 16 15.56 10.58 -39.99
CA VAL A 16 16.09 11.31 -38.81
C VAL A 16 17.63 11.44 -38.86
N SER A 17 18.32 10.74 -39.77
CA SER A 17 19.79 10.69 -39.81
C SER A 17 20.48 11.73 -40.71
N LYS A 18 19.77 12.58 -41.46
CA LYS A 18 20.41 13.60 -42.32
C LYS A 18 19.65 14.92 -42.30
N GLY A 19 20.21 15.93 -41.62
CA GLY A 19 19.68 17.29 -41.65
C GLY A 19 20.36 18.19 -40.62
N SER A 20 21.50 18.76 -41.01
CA SER A 20 22.29 19.75 -40.28
C SER A 20 21.51 21.02 -39.94
N ARG A 21 21.90 21.64 -38.83
CA ARG A 21 21.52 22.98 -38.35
C ARG A 21 21.61 24.05 -39.45
N SER A 22 20.53 24.80 -39.68
CA SER A 22 20.57 26.25 -39.91
C SER A 22 19.20 26.87 -39.65
N LYS A 23 19.21 28.12 -39.15
CA LYS A 23 18.05 28.96 -38.86
C LYS A 23 17.33 29.41 -40.14
N GLU A 24 16.11 29.89 -39.91
CA GLU A 24 15.29 30.80 -40.71
C GLU A 24 14.16 30.26 -41.59
N GLU A 25 13.11 31.09 -41.59
CA GLU A 25 11.90 31.16 -42.41
C GLU A 25 10.62 30.47 -41.94
N GLN A 26 9.78 31.31 -41.32
CA GLN A 26 8.33 31.25 -41.43
C GLN A 26 7.90 30.94 -42.88
N ARG A 27 7.23 29.81 -43.08
CA ARG A 27 6.23 29.65 -44.14
C ARG A 27 5.28 28.53 -43.77
N GLY A 28 3.99 28.86 -43.70
CA GLY A 28 2.94 27.90 -43.40
C GLY A 28 2.94 26.74 -44.38
N ARG A 29 2.74 25.53 -43.86
CA ARG A 29 2.20 24.39 -44.61
C ARG A 29 1.45 23.50 -43.63
N SER A 30 0.17 23.35 -43.95
CA SER A 30 -0.76 22.36 -43.43
C SER A 30 -0.09 21.00 -43.25
N GLY A 31 0.12 20.57 -41.99
CA GLY A 31 0.26 19.16 -41.71
C GLY A 31 -1.04 18.49 -42.14
N THR A 32 -0.98 17.60 -43.11
CA THR A 32 -2.19 16.91 -43.57
C THR A 32 -2.77 16.11 -42.39
N SER A 33 -4.10 15.96 -42.36
CA SER A 33 -4.78 15.17 -41.31
C SER A 33 -4.12 13.80 -41.07
N SER A 34 -3.52 13.23 -42.11
CA SER A 34 -2.76 11.98 -42.08
C SER A 34 -1.51 12.02 -41.19
N ASP A 35 -0.74 13.11 -41.18
CA ASP A 35 0.49 13.22 -40.36
C ASP A 35 0.17 13.36 -38.87
N VAL A 36 -0.90 14.11 -38.56
CA VAL A 36 -1.41 14.24 -37.18
C VAL A 36 -1.98 12.91 -36.70
N LEU A 37 -2.66 12.17 -37.58
CA LEU A 37 -3.19 10.84 -37.28
C LEU A 37 -2.05 9.84 -37.07
N LEU A 38 -1.02 9.85 -37.92
CA LEU A 38 0.18 9.01 -37.78
C LEU A 38 0.92 9.29 -36.48
N HIS A 39 1.04 10.57 -36.09
CA HIS A 39 1.66 10.94 -34.83
C HIS A 39 0.83 10.50 -33.62
N LYS A 40 -0.51 10.63 -33.68
CA LYS A 40 -1.43 10.15 -32.63
C LYS A 40 -1.42 8.63 -32.52
N VAL A 41 -1.42 7.90 -33.64
CA VAL A 41 -1.33 6.44 -33.69
C VAL A 41 0.03 5.96 -33.20
N ALA A 42 1.13 6.61 -33.59
CA ALA A 42 2.45 6.28 -33.06
C ALA A 42 2.53 6.51 -31.54
N LYS A 43 1.94 7.59 -31.03
CA LYS A 43 1.88 7.87 -29.59
C LYS A 43 0.99 6.88 -28.85
N ALA A 44 -0.15 6.52 -29.41
CA ALA A 44 -1.04 5.49 -28.86
C ALA A 44 -0.39 4.10 -28.88
N LEU A 45 0.38 3.77 -29.91
CA LEU A 45 1.14 2.52 -30.01
C LEU A 45 2.34 2.50 -29.04
N ILE A 46 3.01 3.63 -28.80
CA ILE A 46 4.05 3.74 -27.76
C ILE A 46 3.41 3.59 -26.38
N VAL A 47 2.28 4.25 -26.12
CA VAL A 47 1.54 4.12 -24.85
C VAL A 47 1.01 2.70 -24.67
N GLN A 48 0.48 2.06 -25.72
CA GLN A 48 0.08 0.66 -25.66
C GLN A 48 1.28 -0.28 -25.54
N SER A 49 2.43 0.02 -26.14
CA SER A 49 3.64 -0.77 -25.96
C SER A 49 4.20 -0.63 -24.55
N ASP A 50 4.10 0.55 -23.94
CA ASP A 50 4.44 0.78 -22.53
C ASP A 50 3.41 0.16 -21.59
N TYR A 51 2.14 0.16 -21.95
CA TYR A 51 1.07 -0.51 -21.22
C TYR A 51 1.19 -2.03 -21.30
N LEU A 52 1.50 -2.56 -22.49
CA LEU A 52 1.82 -3.97 -22.71
C LEU A 52 3.15 -4.36 -22.06
N SER A 53 4.15 -3.47 -22.01
CA SER A 53 5.40 -3.74 -21.27
C SER A 53 5.18 -3.75 -19.75
N ARG A 54 4.25 -2.94 -19.24
CA ARG A 54 3.78 -2.96 -17.84
C ARG A 54 2.91 -4.19 -17.53
N LEU A 55 2.04 -4.61 -18.44
CA LEU A 55 1.32 -5.89 -18.37
C LEU A 55 2.27 -7.09 -18.49
N GLN A 56 3.41 -6.92 -19.18
CA GLN A 56 4.51 -7.88 -19.31
C GLN A 56 5.56 -7.74 -18.19
N SER A 57 5.24 -7.19 -17.02
CA SER A 57 6.21 -7.09 -15.90
C SER A 57 6.30 -8.36 -15.04
N ASP A 58 6.09 -9.54 -15.65
CA ASP A 58 5.91 -10.82 -14.93
C ASP A 58 7.15 -11.35 -14.20
N HIS A 59 8.30 -10.67 -14.29
CA HIS A 59 9.56 -11.10 -13.70
C HIS A 59 10.22 -9.97 -12.89
N THR A 60 9.54 -9.56 -11.81
CA THR A 60 10.11 -8.67 -10.81
C THR A 60 10.76 -9.49 -9.68
N VAL A 61 12.02 -9.17 -9.38
CA VAL A 61 12.77 -9.76 -8.26
C VAL A 61 13.19 -8.63 -7.33
N ILE A 62 12.90 -8.77 -6.05
CA ILE A 62 13.28 -7.77 -5.06
C ILE A 62 14.46 -8.32 -4.25
N PHE A 63 15.51 -7.51 -4.14
CA PHE A 63 16.72 -7.80 -3.37
C PHE A 63 16.69 -6.94 -2.12
N THR A 64 16.80 -7.55 -0.94
CA THR A 64 16.96 -6.80 0.30
C THR A 64 18.30 -7.14 0.92
N PHE A 65 19.17 -6.14 1.02
CA PHE A 65 20.48 -6.25 1.67
C PHE A 65 20.45 -5.58 3.04
N ARG A 66 21.27 -6.06 3.98
CA ARG A 66 21.58 -5.31 5.20
C ARG A 66 22.35 -4.01 4.85
N ASN A 67 21.99 -2.93 5.51
CA ASN A 67 22.53 -1.59 5.33
C ASN A 67 23.20 -1.09 6.64
N GLY A 68 24.15 -0.16 6.50
CA GLY A 68 24.98 0.36 7.59
C GLY A 68 26.47 0.33 7.27
N ASP A 69 27.30 0.63 8.28
CA ASP A 69 28.75 0.79 8.14
C ASP A 69 29.48 -0.52 8.47
N GLY A 70 29.95 -1.22 7.42
CA GLY A 70 30.74 -2.44 7.57
C GLY A 70 31.41 -2.85 6.25
N PRO A 71 32.70 -3.22 6.26
CA PRO A 71 33.47 -3.48 5.04
C PRO A 71 32.99 -4.69 4.23
N GLN A 72 32.16 -5.55 4.83
CA GLN A 72 31.61 -6.76 4.21
C GLN A 72 30.13 -6.63 3.82
N LEU A 73 29.50 -5.47 4.04
CA LEU A 73 28.10 -5.24 3.68
C LEU A 73 27.97 -4.93 2.18
N MET A 74 26.91 -5.45 1.56
CA MET A 74 26.69 -5.29 0.12
C MET A 74 26.37 -3.85 -0.29
N VAL A 75 25.70 -3.07 0.56
CA VAL A 75 25.29 -1.70 0.19
C VAL A 75 26.49 -0.78 -0.02
N PRO A 76 27.46 -0.66 0.91
CA PRO A 76 28.69 0.09 0.68
C PRO A 76 29.48 -0.38 -0.55
N LEU A 77 29.60 -1.71 -0.75
CA LEU A 77 30.32 -2.28 -1.90
C LEU A 77 29.64 -1.90 -3.23
N LEU A 78 28.30 -1.95 -3.29
CA LEU A 78 27.56 -1.53 -4.49
C LEU A 78 27.67 -0.03 -4.76
N HIS A 79 27.78 0.80 -3.71
CA HIS A 79 28.09 2.22 -3.86
C HIS A 79 29.46 2.46 -4.45
N GLU A 80 30.48 1.75 -3.96
CA GLU A 80 31.84 1.85 -4.47
C GLU A 80 31.92 1.42 -5.94
N VAL A 81 31.27 0.30 -6.29
CA VAL A 81 31.17 -0.18 -7.68
C VAL A 81 30.46 0.86 -8.56
N ALA A 82 29.37 1.47 -8.06
CA ALA A 82 28.67 2.51 -8.80
C ALA A 82 29.54 3.78 -8.98
N ALA A 83 30.28 4.18 -7.96
CA ALA A 83 31.19 5.34 -8.03
C ALA A 83 32.32 5.09 -9.04
N ASN A 84 32.99 3.93 -8.98
CA ASN A 84 34.02 3.54 -9.94
C ASN A 84 33.46 3.44 -11.37
N TRP A 85 32.26 2.86 -11.54
CA TRP A 85 31.63 2.82 -12.86
C TRP A 85 31.38 4.22 -13.42
N ARG A 86 30.91 5.18 -12.61
CA ARG A 86 30.69 6.58 -13.04
C ARG A 86 32.00 7.25 -13.48
N ASP A 87 33.08 7.05 -12.72
CA ASP A 87 34.42 7.58 -13.07
C ASP A 87 34.96 6.96 -14.37
N GLN A 88 34.85 5.64 -14.55
CA GLN A 88 35.32 5.00 -15.77
C GLN A 88 34.44 5.34 -16.99
N ARG A 89 33.14 5.58 -16.79
CA ARG A 89 32.22 6.01 -17.84
C ARG A 89 32.52 7.43 -18.31
N SER A 90 32.86 8.35 -17.41
CA SER A 90 33.27 9.71 -17.77
C SER A 90 34.58 9.74 -18.58
N LYS A 91 35.46 8.75 -18.34
CA LYS A 91 36.71 8.52 -19.09
C LYS A 91 36.52 7.73 -20.39
N GLY A 92 35.28 7.36 -20.75
CA GLY A 92 34.98 6.59 -21.97
C GLY A 92 35.46 5.13 -21.95
N LYS A 93 35.88 4.61 -20.80
CA LYS A 93 36.50 3.27 -20.66
C LYS A 93 35.49 2.14 -20.45
N VAL A 94 34.22 2.45 -20.18
CA VAL A 94 33.17 1.45 -19.92
C VAL A 94 32.00 1.61 -20.88
N THR A 95 31.69 0.54 -21.61
CA THR A 95 30.54 0.47 -22.54
C THR A 95 29.31 -0.18 -21.92
N LYS A 96 29.47 -0.99 -20.86
CA LYS A 96 28.39 -1.70 -20.17
C LYS A 96 27.52 -0.76 -19.32
N SER A 97 26.24 -1.11 -19.15
CA SER A 97 25.33 -0.35 -18.29
C SER A 97 25.64 -0.50 -16.79
N LEU A 98 25.30 0.51 -15.99
CA LEU A 98 25.47 0.48 -14.53
C LEU A 98 24.67 -0.68 -13.91
N LYS A 99 23.41 -0.88 -14.33
CA LYS A 99 22.54 -1.98 -13.87
C LYS A 99 23.17 -3.36 -14.08
N GLN A 100 23.73 -3.62 -15.26
CA GLN A 100 24.44 -4.88 -15.54
C GLN A 100 25.70 -5.03 -14.69
N THR A 101 26.44 -3.93 -14.48
CA THR A 101 27.68 -3.94 -13.70
C THR A 101 27.41 -4.29 -12.23
N LEU A 102 26.40 -3.66 -11.63
CA LEU A 102 26.02 -3.91 -10.23
C LEU A 102 25.53 -5.34 -10.03
N LEU A 103 24.62 -5.84 -10.87
CA LEU A 103 24.07 -7.18 -10.69
C LEU A 103 25.10 -8.29 -10.99
N GLN A 104 26.02 -8.06 -11.95
CA GLN A 104 27.17 -8.95 -12.16
C GLN A 104 28.10 -8.98 -10.94
N TYR A 105 28.24 -7.86 -10.24
CA TYR A 105 29.03 -7.78 -9.00
C TYR A 105 28.36 -8.57 -7.87
N VAL A 106 27.05 -8.38 -7.63
CA VAL A 106 26.29 -9.20 -6.65
C VAL A 106 26.48 -10.69 -6.92
N THR A 107 26.36 -11.11 -8.18
CA THR A 107 26.52 -12.53 -8.55
C THR A 107 27.95 -13.02 -8.37
N ALA A 108 28.95 -12.17 -8.63
CA ALA A 108 30.35 -12.52 -8.36
C ALA A 108 30.62 -12.69 -6.87
N GLU A 109 30.00 -11.86 -6.04
CA GLU A 109 30.16 -11.93 -4.59
C GLU A 109 29.49 -13.17 -4.00
N ILE A 110 28.37 -13.66 -4.56
CA ILE A 110 27.82 -15.00 -4.23
C ILE A 110 28.89 -16.07 -4.42
N ILE A 111 29.53 -16.09 -5.60
CA ILE A 111 30.55 -17.09 -5.94
C ILE A 111 31.71 -17.02 -4.93
N THR A 112 32.20 -15.81 -4.65
CA THR A 112 33.30 -15.60 -3.69
C THR A 112 32.92 -16.12 -2.31
N ARG A 113 31.78 -15.70 -1.75
CA ARG A 113 31.40 -16.04 -0.38
C ARG A 113 31.07 -17.51 -0.19
N VAL A 114 30.41 -18.13 -1.17
CA VAL A 114 30.14 -19.58 -1.15
C VAL A 114 31.45 -20.38 -1.23
N THR A 115 32.39 -19.94 -2.06
CA THR A 115 33.72 -20.59 -2.16
C THR A 115 34.51 -20.44 -0.86
N THR A 116 34.52 -19.26 -0.25
CA THR A 116 35.21 -19.02 1.03
C THR A 116 34.58 -19.81 2.16
N PHE A 117 33.25 -19.86 2.22
CA PHE A 117 32.50 -20.63 3.23
C PHE A 117 32.86 -22.12 3.20
N ALA A 118 33.12 -22.69 2.02
CA ALA A 118 33.56 -24.07 1.86
C ALA A 118 34.87 -24.41 2.58
N SER A 119 35.72 -23.40 2.78
CA SER A 119 37.04 -23.55 3.41
C SER A 119 37.08 -23.11 4.88
N ASP A 120 36.00 -22.54 5.41
CA ASP A 120 35.95 -21.98 6.77
C ASP A 120 35.15 -22.89 7.72
N GLN A 121 35.85 -23.80 8.39
CA GLN A 121 35.26 -24.76 9.34
C GLN A 121 34.54 -24.09 10.52
N SER A 122 35.00 -22.90 10.94
CA SER A 122 34.37 -22.14 12.03
C SER A 122 33.03 -21.55 11.60
N ALA A 123 33.00 -20.98 10.39
CA ALA A 123 31.77 -20.48 9.79
C ALA A 123 30.76 -21.62 9.52
N GLN A 124 31.25 -22.80 9.08
CA GLN A 124 30.42 -23.98 8.83
C GLN A 124 29.76 -24.48 10.12
N ALA A 125 30.53 -24.65 11.20
CA ALA A 125 30.00 -25.10 12.50
C ALA A 125 28.91 -24.14 13.02
N LYS A 126 29.13 -22.83 12.90
CA LYS A 126 28.14 -21.82 13.29
C LYS A 126 26.90 -21.83 12.39
N ALA A 127 27.08 -22.05 11.08
CA ALA A 127 25.95 -22.15 10.16
C ALA A 127 25.11 -23.42 10.42
N GLN A 128 25.73 -24.53 10.81
CA GLN A 128 25.03 -25.75 11.25
C GLN A 128 24.25 -25.52 12.54
N GLU A 129 24.85 -24.86 13.54
CA GLU A 129 24.18 -24.47 14.80
C GLU A 129 22.95 -23.60 14.54
N MET A 130 23.06 -22.66 13.59
CA MET A 130 21.96 -21.76 13.21
C MET A 130 20.92 -22.43 12.29
N GLY A 131 21.13 -23.69 11.89
CA GLY A 131 20.25 -24.41 10.96
C GLY A 131 20.32 -23.90 9.51
N TRP A 132 21.32 -23.09 9.15
CA TRP A 132 21.45 -22.57 7.78
C TRP A 132 21.90 -23.68 6.83
N VAL A 133 22.74 -24.59 7.29
CA VAL A 133 23.21 -25.73 6.50
C VAL A 133 22.99 -27.05 7.22
N THR A 134 22.87 -28.13 6.46
CA THR A 134 22.78 -29.50 6.99
C THR A 134 24.14 -29.99 7.53
N SER A 135 24.16 -31.19 8.12
CA SER A 135 25.40 -31.88 8.48
C SER A 135 26.34 -32.07 7.27
N ASP A 136 25.77 -32.22 6.08
CA ASP A 136 26.49 -32.40 4.82
C ASP A 136 26.81 -31.06 4.12
N LEU A 137 26.65 -29.94 4.82
CA LEU A 137 26.89 -28.56 4.35
C LEU A 137 26.01 -28.13 3.17
N GLU A 138 24.83 -28.74 3.02
CA GLU A 138 23.83 -28.28 2.05
C GLU A 138 23.01 -27.13 2.64
N TYR A 139 22.70 -26.12 1.84
CA TYR A 139 21.93 -24.94 2.25
C TYR A 139 20.45 -25.27 2.39
N ASN A 140 19.91 -25.09 3.59
CA ASN A 140 18.48 -25.25 3.85
C ASN A 140 17.65 -24.12 3.21
N TYR A 141 16.44 -24.46 2.80
CA TYR A 141 15.38 -23.45 2.66
C TYR A 141 14.85 -23.09 4.04
N LEU A 142 14.60 -21.80 4.29
CA LEU A 142 14.26 -21.31 5.61
C LEU A 142 12.91 -20.58 5.59
N ASP A 143 12.04 -20.91 6.54
CA ASP A 143 10.78 -20.21 6.78
C ASP A 143 10.83 -19.47 8.12
N TRP A 144 10.04 -18.41 8.28
CA TRP A 144 9.92 -17.74 9.56
C TRP A 144 9.06 -18.57 10.49
N SER A 145 9.62 -18.98 11.63
CA SER A 145 8.82 -19.50 12.74
C SER A 145 8.42 -18.33 13.64
N ALA A 146 7.12 -18.03 13.69
CA ALA A 146 6.59 -17.08 14.65
C ALA A 146 6.74 -17.58 16.09
N GLU A 147 6.76 -18.89 16.29
CA GLU A 147 6.97 -19.52 17.60
C GLU A 147 8.41 -19.32 18.09
N GLU A 148 9.39 -19.53 17.21
CA GLU A 148 10.81 -19.44 17.56
C GLU A 148 11.42 -18.04 17.32
N GLN A 149 10.63 -17.11 16.74
CA GLN A 149 11.06 -15.77 16.34
C GLN A 149 12.38 -15.77 15.55
N ARG A 150 12.57 -16.81 14.71
CA ARG A 150 13.76 -16.99 13.89
C ARG A 150 13.44 -17.75 12.60
N LEU A 151 14.39 -17.70 11.67
CA LEU A 151 14.41 -18.60 10.52
C LEU A 151 14.62 -20.04 10.98
N VAL A 152 13.74 -20.93 10.56
CA VAL A 152 13.86 -22.37 10.79
C VAL A 152 13.93 -23.11 9.44
N PRO A 153 14.69 -24.21 9.36
CA PRO A 153 14.72 -25.04 8.16
C PRO A 153 13.34 -25.56 7.77
N ARG A 154 12.97 -25.40 6.50
CA ARG A 154 11.84 -26.09 5.87
C ARG A 154 12.16 -27.58 5.77
N GLN A 155 11.16 -28.43 5.98
CA GLN A 155 11.36 -29.89 5.89
C GLN A 155 11.63 -30.41 4.47
N GLU A 156 11.43 -29.57 3.44
CA GLU A 156 11.55 -29.96 2.03
C GLU A 156 12.67 -29.21 1.31
N GLY A 157 13.65 -29.96 0.84
CA GLY A 157 14.68 -29.52 -0.12
C GLY A 157 15.90 -28.84 0.50
N THR A 158 17.02 -28.96 -0.20
CA THR A 158 18.29 -28.30 0.11
C THR A 158 18.97 -27.87 -1.21
N LEU A 159 19.95 -26.98 -1.11
CA LEU A 159 20.83 -26.64 -2.21
C LEU A 159 22.27 -27.01 -1.87
N THR A 160 22.88 -27.86 -2.68
CA THR A 160 24.32 -28.14 -2.56
C THR A 160 25.14 -26.91 -2.94
N GLN A 161 26.36 -26.84 -2.40
CA GLN A 161 27.30 -25.78 -2.75
C GLN A 161 27.59 -25.72 -4.26
N ASP A 162 27.73 -26.88 -4.91
CA ASP A 162 27.99 -26.97 -6.34
C ASP A 162 26.83 -26.45 -7.18
N GLN A 163 25.58 -26.70 -6.76
CA GLN A 163 24.40 -26.13 -7.42
C GLN A 163 24.38 -24.60 -7.31
N VAL A 164 24.64 -24.04 -6.13
CA VAL A 164 24.69 -22.57 -5.94
C VAL A 164 25.78 -21.95 -6.81
N LEU A 165 26.97 -22.55 -6.86
CA LEU A 165 28.07 -22.08 -7.70
C LEU A 165 27.78 -22.20 -9.19
N ALA A 166 27.16 -23.30 -9.63
CA ALA A 166 26.77 -23.51 -11.02
C ALA A 166 25.70 -22.48 -11.44
N ASP A 167 24.66 -22.30 -10.64
CA ASP A 167 23.59 -21.33 -10.86
C ASP A 167 24.15 -19.90 -10.89
N ALA A 168 25.08 -19.54 -9.99
CA ALA A 168 25.67 -18.20 -9.95
C ALA A 168 26.57 -17.93 -11.18
N ARG A 169 27.36 -18.91 -11.62
CA ARG A 169 28.14 -18.79 -12.86
C ARG A 169 27.24 -18.67 -14.09
N ARG A 170 26.12 -19.39 -14.10
CA ARG A 170 25.14 -19.33 -15.17
C ARG A 170 24.45 -17.97 -15.20
N LEU A 171 23.94 -17.49 -14.07
CA LEU A 171 23.32 -16.18 -13.92
C LEU A 171 24.28 -15.07 -14.35
N LYS A 172 25.55 -15.11 -13.91
CA LYS A 172 26.60 -14.16 -14.34
C LYS A 172 26.80 -14.12 -15.86
N THR A 173 26.56 -15.24 -16.55
CA THR A 173 26.62 -15.34 -18.01
C THR A 173 25.37 -14.75 -18.67
N LEU A 174 24.18 -15.08 -18.18
CA LEU A 174 22.90 -14.53 -18.68
C LEU A 174 22.88 -13.00 -18.57
N LEU A 175 23.35 -12.45 -17.45
CA LEU A 175 23.45 -11.00 -17.18
C LEU A 175 24.37 -10.22 -18.15
N LYS A 176 25.09 -10.89 -19.05
CA LYS A 176 25.85 -10.23 -20.13
C LYS A 176 24.99 -9.91 -21.36
N GLN A 177 23.85 -10.56 -21.52
CA GLN A 177 22.98 -10.33 -22.67
C GLN A 177 22.37 -8.92 -22.61
N GLN A 178 22.30 -8.27 -23.78
CA GLN A 178 21.63 -6.98 -23.90
C GLN A 178 20.13 -7.17 -23.67
N GLU A 179 19.47 -6.13 -23.14
CA GLU A 179 18.01 -6.09 -22.94
C GLU A 179 17.44 -7.05 -21.88
N LEU A 180 18.25 -7.95 -21.29
CA LEU A 180 17.79 -8.83 -20.21
C LEU A 180 17.29 -8.06 -18.99
N ILE A 181 18.06 -7.08 -18.53
CA ILE A 181 17.71 -6.26 -17.37
C ILE A 181 16.98 -5.01 -17.88
N ILE A 182 15.69 -4.89 -17.58
CA ILE A 182 14.92 -3.66 -17.81
C ILE A 182 15.35 -2.62 -16.78
N LYS A 183 15.32 -2.99 -15.50
CA LYS A 183 15.62 -2.09 -14.38
C LYS A 183 16.40 -2.82 -13.29
N PHE A 184 17.35 -2.12 -12.69
CA PHE A 184 17.94 -2.50 -11.41
C PHE A 184 18.22 -1.22 -10.64
N SER A 185 17.40 -0.94 -9.62
CA SER A 185 17.45 0.33 -8.89
C SER A 185 17.11 0.12 -7.43
N ALA A 186 17.80 0.86 -6.56
CA ALA A 186 17.42 0.98 -5.16
C ALA A 186 16.00 1.54 -5.00
N ALA A 187 15.21 0.96 -4.10
CA ALA A 187 14.09 1.61 -3.46
C ALA A 187 14.60 2.73 -2.53
N ARG A 188 13.70 3.62 -2.06
CA ARG A 188 14.09 4.73 -1.17
C ARG A 188 14.92 4.18 0.01
N ASN A 189 16.06 4.83 0.33
CA ASN A 189 16.98 4.58 1.48
C ASN A 189 18.24 3.72 1.25
N ALA A 190 18.67 3.41 0.03
CA ALA A 190 19.92 2.66 -0.16
C ALA A 190 21.23 3.46 0.07
N GLN A 191 21.24 4.54 0.85
CA GLN A 191 22.47 5.29 1.17
C GLN A 191 23.20 4.62 2.35
N PRO A 192 24.55 4.58 2.38
CA PRO A 192 25.31 3.99 3.49
C PRO A 192 24.96 4.65 4.82
N ASP A 193 24.82 5.99 4.80
CA ASP A 193 24.48 6.84 5.96
C ASP A 193 22.98 6.80 6.32
N SER A 194 22.20 5.94 5.68
CA SER A 194 20.78 5.83 5.97
C SER A 194 20.57 5.17 7.33
N THR A 195 19.64 5.71 8.11
CA THR A 195 19.19 5.12 9.39
C THR A 195 18.42 3.82 9.23
N SER A 196 18.23 3.34 8.00
CA SER A 196 17.56 2.06 7.72
C SER A 196 18.54 0.91 7.78
N GLU A 197 18.21 -0.15 8.54
CA GLU A 197 19.00 -1.39 8.63
C GLU A 197 19.03 -2.21 7.34
N THR A 198 18.16 -1.92 6.37
CA THR A 198 18.12 -2.65 5.10
C THR A 198 17.98 -1.69 3.93
N ALA A 199 18.55 -2.10 2.79
CA ALA A 199 18.38 -1.42 1.52
C ALA A 199 17.72 -2.39 0.54
N THR A 200 16.62 -1.94 -0.05
CA THR A 200 15.87 -2.73 -1.03
C THR A 200 16.23 -2.29 -2.44
N PHE A 201 16.38 -3.23 -3.37
CA PHE A 201 16.60 -3.01 -4.78
C PHE A 201 15.56 -3.79 -5.57
N VAL A 202 15.04 -3.17 -6.63
CA VAL A 202 14.08 -3.79 -7.53
C VAL A 202 14.79 -4.14 -8.84
N LEU A 203 14.71 -5.41 -9.22
CA LEU A 203 15.14 -5.95 -10.51
C LEU A 203 13.91 -6.27 -11.35
N GLU A 204 13.86 -5.71 -12.56
CA GLU A 204 12.85 -6.07 -13.57
C GLU A 204 13.59 -6.70 -14.76
N LEU A 205 13.17 -7.91 -15.14
CA LEU A 205 13.72 -8.64 -16.29
C LEU A 205 12.78 -8.61 -17.50
N SER A 206 13.34 -8.66 -18.70
CA SER A 206 12.57 -8.62 -19.95
C SER A 206 11.90 -9.94 -20.30
N LEU A 207 10.58 -9.95 -20.53
CA LEU A 207 9.87 -11.14 -21.04
C LEU A 207 10.16 -11.47 -22.50
N GLN A 208 10.87 -10.59 -23.22
CA GLN A 208 11.05 -10.71 -24.66
C GLN A 208 12.21 -11.63 -25.04
N ILE A 209 12.98 -12.11 -24.06
CA ILE A 209 14.13 -12.98 -24.31
C ILE A 209 14.08 -14.26 -23.45
N PRO A 210 14.39 -15.45 -24.04
CA PRO A 210 14.37 -16.72 -23.30
C PRO A 210 15.28 -16.75 -22.06
N ALA A 211 16.38 -15.98 -22.08
CA ALA A 211 17.30 -15.89 -20.96
C ALA A 211 16.69 -15.31 -19.68
N ALA A 212 15.58 -14.56 -19.77
CA ALA A 212 14.89 -14.05 -18.60
C ALA A 212 14.13 -15.16 -17.84
N ALA A 213 13.48 -16.08 -18.56
CA ALA A 213 12.85 -17.24 -17.94
C ALA A 213 13.88 -18.12 -17.22
N GLU A 214 15.04 -18.31 -17.83
CA GLU A 214 16.15 -19.06 -17.23
C GLU A 214 16.73 -18.34 -15.99
N ALA A 215 16.92 -17.02 -16.06
CA ALA A 215 17.38 -16.23 -14.91
C ALA A 215 16.36 -16.27 -13.77
N MET A 216 15.05 -16.20 -14.06
CA MET A 216 14.00 -16.33 -13.06
C MET A 216 13.93 -17.72 -12.44
N ALA A 217 14.17 -18.78 -13.20
CA ALA A 217 14.24 -20.13 -12.66
C ALA A 217 15.36 -20.24 -11.61
N ILE A 218 16.52 -19.61 -11.87
CA ILE A 218 17.62 -19.53 -10.89
C ILE A 218 17.20 -18.72 -9.65
N PHE A 219 16.59 -17.55 -9.82
CA PHE A 219 16.12 -16.75 -8.69
C PHE A 219 15.07 -17.47 -7.84
N ARG A 220 14.16 -18.24 -8.47
CA ARG A 220 13.17 -19.08 -7.78
C ARG A 220 13.83 -20.19 -6.98
N LYS A 221 14.85 -20.87 -7.52
CA LYS A 221 15.61 -21.87 -6.76
C LYS A 221 16.29 -21.27 -5.55
N TRP A 222 16.80 -20.05 -5.64
CA TRP A 222 17.48 -19.40 -4.52
C TRP A 222 16.53 -18.75 -3.52
N PHE A 223 15.25 -18.63 -3.86
CA PHE A 223 14.25 -18.07 -2.97
C PHE A 223 14.21 -18.82 -1.64
N ALA A 224 14.20 -18.10 -0.52
CA ALA A 224 14.28 -18.65 0.85
C ALA A 224 15.52 -19.53 1.16
N SER A 225 16.50 -19.66 0.26
CA SER A 225 17.71 -20.42 0.54
C SER A 225 18.66 -19.66 1.46
N SER A 226 19.19 -20.36 2.45
CA SER A 226 20.20 -19.85 3.37
C SER A 226 21.52 -19.46 2.69
N ALA A 227 21.78 -19.93 1.46
CA ALA A 227 22.97 -19.59 0.68
C ALA A 227 23.14 -18.06 0.50
N LEU A 228 22.03 -17.33 0.45
CA LEU A 228 22.02 -15.88 0.25
C LEU A 228 22.28 -15.09 1.55
N LEU A 229 22.12 -15.73 2.71
CA LEU A 229 22.42 -15.11 4.00
C LEU A 229 23.91 -14.79 4.16
N LEU A 230 24.78 -15.46 3.39
CA LEU A 230 26.21 -15.12 3.29
C LEU A 230 26.44 -13.70 2.76
N LEU A 231 25.50 -13.15 1.98
CA LEU A 231 25.50 -11.76 1.51
C LEU A 231 24.68 -10.82 2.39
N SER A 232 24.03 -11.34 3.45
CA SER A 232 22.89 -10.69 4.09
C SER A 232 21.81 -10.30 3.06
N LEU A 233 21.64 -11.12 2.01
CA LEU A 233 20.73 -10.90 0.89
C LEU A 233 19.49 -11.79 1.06
N HIS A 234 18.32 -11.23 0.80
CA HIS A 234 17.05 -11.94 0.71
C HIS A 234 16.38 -11.64 -0.62
N PHE A 235 15.82 -12.66 -1.28
CA PHE A 235 14.93 -12.49 -2.43
C PHE A 235 13.47 -12.44 -2.01
N VAL A 236 12.71 -11.54 -2.63
CA VAL A 236 11.24 -11.49 -2.52
C VAL A 236 10.67 -11.66 -3.95
N SER A 237 9.85 -12.69 -4.17
CA SER A 237 9.07 -12.89 -5.41
C SER A 237 7.91 -11.90 -5.46
N SER A 238 7.38 -11.55 -6.64
CA SER A 238 6.26 -10.60 -6.77
C SER A 238 4.89 -11.26 -6.87
N ARG A 239 4.76 -12.58 -6.67
CA ARG A 239 3.49 -13.32 -6.67
C ARG A 239 3.31 -14.13 -5.37
N PRO A 240 2.14 -14.07 -4.70
CA PRO A 240 1.96 -14.52 -3.32
C PRO A 240 1.93 -16.05 -3.10
N ALA A 241 1.71 -16.85 -4.14
CA ALA A 241 1.65 -18.32 -4.01
C ALA A 241 2.99 -18.97 -3.58
N ASP A 242 4.10 -18.22 -3.62
CA ASP A 242 5.44 -18.72 -3.29
C ASP A 242 6.13 -17.90 -2.16
N LEU A 243 5.39 -17.11 -1.36
CA LEU A 243 6.01 -16.10 -0.46
C LEU A 243 5.82 -16.39 1.04
N PHE A 244 6.92 -16.76 1.71
CA PHE A 244 7.10 -16.57 3.14
C PHE A 244 8.12 -15.45 3.37
N ARG A 245 7.72 -14.41 4.11
CA ARG A 245 8.55 -13.23 4.43
C ARG A 245 9.23 -13.46 5.78
N VAL A 246 10.54 -13.28 5.87
CA VAL A 246 11.27 -13.43 7.13
C VAL A 246 12.15 -12.22 7.43
N GLN A 247 11.97 -11.60 8.60
CA GLN A 247 12.86 -10.59 9.17
C GLN A 247 13.83 -11.26 10.14
N LEU A 248 15.14 -11.09 9.94
CA LEU A 248 16.17 -11.56 10.88
C LEU A 248 16.28 -10.66 12.11
N PRO A 249 16.43 -11.20 13.34
CA PRO A 249 16.99 -10.46 14.46
C PRO A 249 18.53 -10.49 14.41
N LEU A 250 19.17 -9.36 14.73
CA LEU A 250 20.64 -9.23 14.77
C LEU A 250 21.20 -9.53 16.17
N VAL A 251 22.25 -10.36 16.19
CA VAL A 251 23.03 -10.75 17.38
C VAL A 251 24.27 -9.84 17.53
N GLY A 252 24.32 -9.04 18.62
CA GLY A 252 25.50 -8.48 19.34
C GLY A 252 26.36 -7.38 18.65
N LYS A 253 27.02 -6.38 19.29
CA LYS A 253 27.21 -5.87 20.67
C LYS A 253 27.51 -4.34 20.58
N ASN A 254 27.04 -3.53 21.54
CA ASN A 254 27.04 -2.04 21.66
C ASN A 254 28.44 -1.40 21.98
N PRO A 255 28.70 -0.04 21.86
CA PRO A 255 28.17 0.98 22.82
C PRO A 255 28.03 2.53 22.44
N ILE A 256 27.10 3.23 23.16
CA ILE A 256 27.03 4.67 23.64
C ILE A 256 26.06 5.74 22.99
N ARG A 257 24.96 6.04 23.74
CA ARG A 257 24.17 7.28 24.14
C ARG A 257 24.47 8.68 23.54
N LEU A 258 23.61 9.75 23.48
CA LEU A 258 22.20 10.25 23.60
C LEU A 258 22.30 11.82 23.37
N PRO A 259 21.27 12.74 23.36
CA PRO A 259 19.82 12.73 23.05
C PRO A 259 19.39 13.92 22.10
N CYS A 260 18.11 13.97 21.64
CA CYS A 260 17.27 15.21 21.62
C CYS A 260 15.85 15.03 21.01
N LYS A 261 14.90 15.79 21.56
CA LYS A 261 13.43 15.83 21.35
C LYS A 261 12.99 16.49 20.02
N ALA A 262 11.85 16.05 19.43
CA ALA A 262 10.71 16.89 19.00
C ALA A 262 9.70 16.20 18.04
N MET A 263 8.41 16.34 18.40
CA MET A 263 7.17 16.49 17.60
C MET A 263 6.69 15.41 16.60
N GLN A 264 5.67 14.67 17.08
CA GLN A 264 4.38 14.25 16.49
C GLN A 264 4.22 14.11 14.96
N LYS A 265 3.87 12.89 14.55
CA LYS A 265 3.45 12.47 13.19
C LYS A 265 1.94 12.23 13.16
N VAL A 266 1.26 12.85 12.20
CA VAL A 266 -0.04 12.39 11.68
C VAL A 266 0.27 11.48 10.49
N SER A 267 0.19 10.18 10.68
CA SER A 267 0.38 9.21 9.59
C SER A 267 -0.43 7.96 9.90
N CYS A 268 -1.41 7.68 9.04
CA CYS A 268 -2.11 6.41 8.81
C CYS A 268 -2.10 5.47 10.03
N ILE A 269 -3.07 5.67 10.90
CA ILE A 269 -3.36 4.74 11.98
C ILE A 269 -4.42 3.81 11.38
N TRP A 270 -4.09 2.54 11.22
CA TRP A 270 -5.05 1.44 11.08
C TRP A 270 -4.53 0.37 12.04
N GLY A 271 -5.32 0.08 13.09
CA GLY A 271 -4.95 -0.89 14.12
C GLY A 271 -5.12 -2.30 13.56
N PRO A 272 -4.27 -3.27 13.95
CA PRO A 272 -4.26 -4.61 13.38
C PRO A 272 -5.38 -5.53 13.90
N ASP A 273 -5.93 -5.34 15.10
CA ASP A 273 -6.84 -6.34 15.71
C ASP A 273 -8.21 -5.77 16.09
N PRO A 274 -9.29 -6.09 15.37
CA PRO A 274 -10.63 -5.83 15.87
C PRO A 274 -10.82 -6.56 17.21
N SER A 275 -11.48 -5.92 18.17
CA SER A 275 -11.67 -6.47 19.51
C SER A 275 -12.38 -7.82 19.40
N PRO A 276 -11.88 -8.90 20.06
CA PRO A 276 -12.58 -10.18 20.18
C PRO A 276 -14.06 -10.02 20.52
N ASP A 277 -14.38 -9.03 21.36
CA ASP A 277 -15.74 -8.75 21.80
C ASP A 277 -16.71 -8.33 20.68
N ILE A 278 -16.21 -7.74 19.59
CA ILE A 278 -17.05 -7.30 18.46
C ILE A 278 -17.29 -8.44 17.49
N ILE A 279 -16.26 -9.25 17.30
CA ILE A 279 -16.25 -10.43 16.42
C ILE A 279 -17.32 -11.44 16.83
N GLU A 280 -17.50 -11.55 18.15
CA GLU A 280 -18.46 -12.47 18.77
C GLU A 280 -19.90 -11.91 18.79
N LEU A 281 -20.13 -10.63 18.48
CA LEU A 281 -21.47 -10.06 18.50
C LEU A 281 -22.34 -10.71 17.42
N PRO A 282 -23.55 -11.21 17.77
CA PRO A 282 -24.46 -11.82 16.79
C PRO A 282 -24.77 -10.90 15.60
N GLY A 283 -24.85 -9.59 15.84
CA GLY A 283 -25.02 -8.59 14.80
C GLY A 283 -23.84 -8.50 13.83
N ALA A 284 -22.61 -8.43 14.35
CA ALA A 284 -21.41 -8.38 13.52
C ALA A 284 -21.19 -9.67 12.72
N ARG A 285 -21.54 -10.83 13.28
CA ARG A 285 -21.52 -12.12 12.57
C ARG A 285 -22.47 -12.13 11.37
N ARG A 286 -23.70 -11.64 11.54
CA ARG A 286 -24.65 -11.53 10.41
C ARG A 286 -24.14 -10.61 9.31
N LEU A 287 -23.55 -9.46 9.68
CA LEU A 287 -22.95 -8.55 8.68
C LEU A 287 -21.81 -9.21 7.91
N ARG A 288 -21.00 -10.04 8.58
CA ARG A 288 -19.96 -10.84 7.91
C ARG A 288 -20.54 -11.85 6.93
N GLU A 289 -21.54 -12.61 7.33
CA GLU A 289 -22.19 -13.61 6.46
C GLU A 289 -22.82 -12.94 5.23
N ALA A 290 -23.50 -11.81 5.44
CA ALA A 290 -24.05 -11.00 4.36
C ALA A 290 -22.95 -10.44 3.43
N ALA A 291 -21.81 -10.02 3.98
CA ALA A 291 -20.69 -9.51 3.19
C ALA A 291 -20.10 -10.59 2.28
N ARG A 292 -19.97 -11.83 2.77
CA ARG A 292 -19.53 -12.99 1.95
C ARG A 292 -20.46 -13.29 0.78
N ALA A 293 -21.76 -13.00 0.91
CA ALA A 293 -22.72 -13.21 -0.17
C ALA A 293 -22.66 -12.13 -1.26
N VAL A 294 -21.99 -11.01 -0.99
CA VAL A 294 -21.89 -9.85 -1.88
C VAL A 294 -20.49 -9.74 -2.51
N LEU A 295 -19.44 -10.00 -1.73
CA LEU A 295 -18.06 -9.86 -2.15
C LEU A 295 -17.52 -11.19 -2.70
N ASP A 296 -16.79 -11.14 -3.81
CA ASP A 296 -16.09 -12.31 -4.39
C ASP A 296 -14.87 -12.77 -3.56
N PHE A 297 -14.62 -12.11 -2.43
CA PHE A 297 -13.63 -12.49 -1.43
C PHE A 297 -14.28 -12.46 -0.05
N ASP A 298 -13.91 -13.36 0.86
CA ASP A 298 -14.28 -13.15 2.26
C ASP A 298 -13.37 -12.06 2.84
N PRO A 299 -13.90 -10.90 3.26
CA PRO A 299 -13.09 -9.90 3.96
C PRO A 299 -12.49 -10.43 5.27
N LEU A 300 -12.87 -11.63 5.72
CA LEU A 300 -12.56 -12.21 7.03
C LEU A 300 -12.11 -13.69 7.03
N GLU A 301 -11.80 -14.35 5.90
CA GLU A 301 -11.31 -15.77 5.90
C GLU A 301 -9.78 -15.82 6.00
N GLY A 302 -9.34 -15.75 7.26
CA GLY A 302 -8.26 -16.49 7.92
C GLY A 302 -8.85 -17.03 9.24
N PRO A 303 -8.10 -17.64 10.19
CA PRO A 303 -8.71 -18.23 11.39
C PRO A 303 -9.33 -17.14 12.29
N GLY A 304 -10.64 -16.92 12.16
CA GLY A 304 -11.34 -15.81 12.82
C GLY A 304 -11.13 -14.47 12.12
N PHE A 305 -11.60 -13.37 12.71
CA PHE A 305 -11.41 -12.00 12.20
C PHE A 305 -9.93 -11.58 12.02
N GLN A 306 -8.96 -12.49 12.18
CA GLN A 306 -7.60 -12.40 11.66
C GLN A 306 -7.52 -12.30 10.12
N GLY A 307 -8.57 -12.62 9.35
CA GLY A 307 -8.59 -12.27 7.92
C GLY A 307 -8.47 -10.75 7.67
N PHE A 308 -9.06 -9.95 8.57
CA PHE A 308 -8.89 -8.50 8.63
C PHE A 308 -7.42 -8.13 8.94
N TYR A 309 -6.75 -8.92 9.78
CA TYR A 309 -5.34 -8.78 10.19
C TYR A 309 -4.36 -9.08 9.06
N GLU A 310 -4.61 -10.11 8.24
CA GLU A 310 -3.82 -10.42 7.05
C GLU A 310 -4.12 -9.47 5.88
N LEU A 311 -5.32 -8.87 5.79
CA LEU A 311 -5.58 -7.73 4.90
C LEU A 311 -4.89 -6.43 5.37
N LEU A 312 -4.75 -6.24 6.69
CA LEU A 312 -4.05 -5.10 7.31
C LEU A 312 -2.52 -5.23 7.32
N ARG A 313 -1.98 -6.45 7.37
CA ARG A 313 -0.54 -6.75 7.41
C ARG A 313 -0.01 -7.50 6.18
N GLY A 314 -0.88 -7.84 5.25
CA GLY A 314 -0.52 -8.55 4.04
C GLY A 314 0.63 -7.85 3.33
N PRO A 315 1.63 -8.58 2.82
CA PRO A 315 2.84 -8.01 2.24
C PRO A 315 2.60 -7.07 1.04
N GLU A 316 1.35 -6.99 0.56
CA GLU A 316 0.91 -6.28 -0.64
C GLU A 316 0.14 -4.98 -0.37
N GLY A 317 -0.13 -4.58 0.88
CA GLY A 317 -0.78 -3.30 1.16
C GLY A 317 -2.16 -3.14 0.51
N TRP A 318 -3.01 -4.16 0.49
CA TRP A 318 -4.29 -4.10 -0.24
C TRP A 318 -5.23 -3.00 0.24
N LEU A 319 -5.22 -2.69 1.54
CA LEU A 319 -5.97 -1.55 2.08
C LEU A 319 -5.37 -0.18 1.68
N GLU A 320 -4.23 -0.15 1.01
CA GLU A 320 -3.74 1.03 0.28
C GLU A 320 -4.55 1.30 -0.99
N HIS A 321 -5.24 0.29 -1.54
CA HIS A 321 -6.12 0.42 -2.68
C HIS A 321 -7.56 0.73 -2.26
N THR A 322 -8.14 1.72 -2.91
CA THR A 322 -9.45 2.28 -2.62
C THR A 322 -10.56 1.23 -2.78
N GLN A 323 -10.42 0.36 -3.78
CA GLN A 323 -11.38 -0.72 -4.07
C GLN A 323 -11.57 -1.73 -2.93
N TYR A 324 -10.54 -1.96 -2.12
CA TYR A 324 -10.62 -2.88 -0.98
C TYR A 324 -10.88 -2.17 0.33
N CYS A 325 -10.32 -0.97 0.52
CA CYS A 325 -10.44 -0.27 1.80
C CYS A 325 -11.87 0.22 2.07
N GLN A 326 -12.61 0.62 1.03
CA GLN A 326 -13.97 1.16 1.23
C GLN A 326 -14.98 0.11 1.72
N PRO A 327 -15.11 -1.08 1.10
CA PRO A 327 -15.98 -2.14 1.61
C PRO A 327 -15.67 -2.51 3.06
N VAL A 328 -14.38 -2.64 3.37
CA VAL A 328 -13.87 -3.00 4.70
C VAL A 328 -14.24 -1.94 5.73
N MET A 329 -14.05 -0.66 5.42
CA MET A 329 -14.46 0.45 6.28
C MET A 329 -15.98 0.46 6.53
N TYR A 330 -16.78 0.26 5.49
CA TYR A 330 -18.25 0.23 5.61
C TYR A 330 -18.74 -0.88 6.55
N ILE A 331 -18.21 -2.11 6.39
CA ILE A 331 -18.51 -3.24 7.27
C ILE A 331 -18.13 -2.91 8.71
N THR A 332 -16.94 -2.34 8.91
CA THR A 332 -16.41 -2.00 10.23
C THR A 332 -17.24 -0.93 10.94
N GLN A 333 -17.69 0.10 10.22
CA GLN A 333 -18.54 1.16 10.76
C GLN A 333 -19.89 0.60 11.24
N LEU A 334 -20.49 -0.31 10.48
CA LEU A 334 -21.75 -0.96 10.86
C LEU A 334 -21.56 -1.99 11.98
N ALA A 335 -20.42 -2.69 12.05
CA ALA A 335 -20.07 -3.50 13.21
C ALA A 335 -19.90 -2.66 14.49
N ALA A 336 -19.36 -1.44 14.39
CA ALA A 336 -19.29 -0.51 15.51
C ALA A 336 -20.69 -0.08 16.00
N VAL A 337 -21.66 0.04 15.09
CA VAL A 337 -23.07 0.27 15.44
C VAL A 337 -23.64 -0.94 16.19
N GLU A 338 -23.33 -2.17 15.77
CA GLU A 338 -23.73 -3.38 16.52
C GLU A 338 -23.14 -3.38 17.94
N LYS A 339 -21.88 -2.96 18.10
CA LYS A 339 -21.26 -2.76 19.42
C LYS A 339 -21.99 -1.69 20.24
N LEU A 340 -22.39 -0.58 19.62
CA LEU A 340 -23.18 0.45 20.30
C LEU A 340 -24.53 -0.12 20.78
N ARG A 341 -25.15 -0.97 19.97
CA ARG A 341 -26.42 -1.64 20.30
C ARG A 341 -26.30 -2.54 21.52
N ASP A 342 -25.21 -3.30 21.61
CA ASP A 342 -24.91 -4.16 22.75
C ASP A 342 -24.59 -3.34 24.01
N LYS A 343 -23.63 -2.41 23.91
CA LYS A 343 -23.07 -1.73 25.09
C LYS A 343 -23.92 -0.56 25.59
N ARG A 344 -24.68 0.10 24.71
CA ARG A 344 -25.41 1.34 25.00
C ARG A 344 -26.72 1.44 24.20
N PRO A 345 -27.67 0.51 24.38
CA PRO A 345 -28.94 0.52 23.62
C PRO A 345 -29.72 1.83 23.76
N ALA A 346 -29.72 2.43 24.96
CA ALA A 346 -30.37 3.72 25.20
C ALA A 346 -29.79 4.88 24.35
N ALA A 347 -28.52 4.81 23.93
CA ALA A 347 -27.93 5.81 23.04
C ALA A 347 -28.52 5.70 21.62
N LEU A 348 -28.74 4.48 21.13
CA LEU A 348 -29.41 4.24 19.84
C LEU A 348 -30.87 4.68 19.88
N GLU A 349 -31.60 4.36 20.95
CA GLU A 349 -33.01 4.75 21.10
C GLU A 349 -33.20 6.28 21.08
N ARG A 350 -32.22 7.02 21.61
CA ARG A 350 -32.24 8.49 21.60
C ARG A 350 -31.61 9.11 20.35
N CYS A 351 -31.03 8.31 19.46
CA CYS A 351 -30.38 8.83 18.25
C CYS A 351 -31.38 9.61 17.39
N LYS A 352 -31.07 10.88 17.11
CA LYS A 352 -31.93 11.77 16.31
C LYS A 352 -31.43 11.99 14.90
N ALA A 353 -30.14 11.76 14.68
CA ALA A 353 -29.50 11.98 13.40
C ALA A 353 -28.25 11.14 13.24
N VAL A 354 -27.83 11.00 11.99
CA VAL A 354 -26.53 10.45 11.61
C VAL A 354 -25.80 11.33 10.61
N ALA A 355 -24.48 11.21 10.59
CA ALA A 355 -23.63 11.89 9.64
C ALA A 355 -22.49 10.99 9.20
N GLY A 356 -22.05 11.16 7.95
CA GLY A 356 -20.93 10.44 7.38
C GLY A 356 -19.88 11.40 6.81
N LEU A 357 -18.63 10.96 6.75
CA LEU A 357 -17.57 11.67 6.03
C LEU A 357 -17.18 10.85 4.79
N SER A 358 -17.42 11.40 3.59
CA SER A 358 -17.15 10.73 2.31
C SER A 358 -17.82 9.35 2.25
N LEU A 359 -17.04 8.27 2.26
CA LEU A 359 -17.54 6.90 2.38
C LEU A 359 -18.50 6.69 3.56
N GLY A 360 -18.27 7.38 4.68
CA GLY A 360 -19.12 7.25 5.86
C GLY A 360 -20.59 7.61 5.61
N ASP A 361 -20.90 8.38 4.55
CA ASP A 361 -22.29 8.68 4.18
C ASP A 361 -23.05 7.39 3.84
N PHE A 362 -22.38 6.41 3.22
CA PHE A 362 -23.00 5.14 2.85
C PHE A 362 -23.38 4.33 4.09
N ALA A 363 -22.49 4.25 5.09
CA ALA A 363 -22.78 3.59 6.36
C ALA A 363 -23.88 4.32 7.14
N ALA A 364 -23.88 5.66 7.13
CA ALA A 364 -24.92 6.48 7.75
C ALA A 364 -26.29 6.23 7.10
N LEU A 365 -26.36 6.13 5.77
CA LEU A 365 -27.59 5.85 5.03
C LEU A 365 -28.13 4.44 5.30
N THR A 366 -27.26 3.44 5.38
CA THR A 366 -27.65 2.08 5.79
C THR A 366 -28.25 2.09 7.19
N PHE A 367 -27.61 2.76 8.13
CA PHE A 367 -28.12 2.86 9.49
C PHE A 367 -29.45 3.63 9.57
N ALA A 368 -29.58 4.72 8.80
CA ALA A 368 -30.82 5.49 8.67
C ALA A 368 -31.94 4.71 7.98
N GLY A 369 -31.60 3.60 7.30
CA GLY A 369 -32.55 2.69 6.67
C GLY A 369 -32.93 3.05 5.25
N VAL A 370 -32.11 3.83 4.55
CA VAL A 370 -32.35 4.23 3.16
C VAL A 370 -32.22 3.02 2.21
N TRP A 371 -31.32 2.10 2.53
CA TRP A 371 -31.15 0.81 1.86
C TRP A 371 -30.74 -0.26 2.87
N ASP A 372 -30.77 -1.52 2.45
CA ASP A 372 -30.23 -2.64 3.23
C ASP A 372 -28.69 -2.68 3.20
N PHE A 373 -28.11 -3.59 3.99
CA PHE A 373 -26.67 -3.70 4.13
C PHE A 373 -25.99 -4.07 2.81
N GLU A 374 -26.55 -5.04 2.11
CA GLU A 374 -26.03 -5.63 0.87
C GLU A 374 -26.04 -4.62 -0.27
N THR A 375 -27.12 -3.85 -0.42
CA THR A 375 -27.23 -2.77 -1.41
C THR A 375 -26.19 -1.69 -1.14
N GLY A 376 -26.07 -1.25 0.12
CA GLY A 376 -25.04 -0.28 0.50
C GLY A 376 -23.62 -0.80 0.27
N LEU A 377 -23.36 -2.08 0.55
CA LEU A 377 -22.06 -2.72 0.33
C LEU A 377 -21.70 -2.79 -1.16
N ARG A 378 -22.64 -3.18 -2.03
CA ARG A 378 -22.45 -3.15 -3.50
C ARG A 378 -22.15 -1.75 -4.01
N ALA A 379 -22.86 -0.75 -3.50
CA ALA A 379 -22.62 0.65 -3.87
C ALA A 379 -21.21 1.11 -3.43
N VAL A 380 -20.79 0.73 -2.23
CA VAL A 380 -19.45 1.04 -1.71
C VAL A 380 -18.35 0.32 -2.49
N GLN A 381 -18.56 -0.94 -2.85
CA GLN A 381 -17.61 -1.72 -3.66
C GLN A 381 -17.40 -1.05 -5.02
N LEU A 382 -18.49 -0.80 -5.76
CA LEU A 382 -18.41 -0.12 -7.04
C LEU A 382 -17.75 1.26 -6.91
N ARG A 383 -18.14 2.03 -5.89
CA ARG A 383 -17.52 3.34 -5.62
C ARG A 383 -16.01 3.23 -5.43
N GLY A 384 -15.55 2.23 -4.67
CA GLY A 384 -14.14 1.98 -4.46
C GLY A 384 -13.40 1.63 -5.75
N GLU A 385 -13.98 0.75 -6.57
CA GLU A 385 -13.44 0.34 -7.88
C GLU A 385 -13.35 1.52 -8.86
N LEU A 386 -14.42 2.31 -8.98
CA LEU A 386 -14.48 3.47 -9.86
C LEU A 386 -13.47 4.56 -9.47
N MET A 387 -13.33 4.82 -8.16
CA MET A 387 -12.36 5.78 -7.66
C MET A 387 -10.92 5.29 -7.88
N GLU A 388 -10.65 4.00 -7.64
CA GLU A 388 -9.34 3.40 -7.91
C GLU A 388 -8.99 3.50 -9.41
N ALA A 389 -9.94 3.15 -10.28
CA ALA A 389 -9.76 3.27 -11.73
C ALA A 389 -9.42 4.70 -12.15
N ALA A 390 -10.15 5.70 -11.65
CA ALA A 390 -9.87 7.11 -11.92
C ALA A 390 -8.47 7.55 -11.44
N MET A 391 -7.99 7.02 -10.31
CA MET A 391 -6.63 7.28 -9.82
C MET A 391 -5.55 6.65 -10.69
N LEU A 392 -5.83 5.55 -11.38
CA LEU A 392 -4.88 4.86 -12.25
C LEU A 392 -4.73 5.51 -13.63
N GLU A 393 -5.71 6.32 -14.07
CA GLU A 393 -5.67 7.00 -15.38
C GLU A 393 -4.59 8.07 -15.48
N SER A 394 -4.27 8.74 -14.37
CA SER A 394 -3.30 9.84 -14.34
C SER A 394 -2.64 10.02 -12.97
N PRO A 395 -1.40 10.54 -12.90
CA PRO A 395 -0.75 10.84 -11.63
C PRO A 395 -1.51 11.88 -10.79
N GLN A 396 -1.91 11.48 -9.59
CA GLN A 396 -2.75 12.26 -8.67
C GLN A 396 -2.22 12.20 -7.24
N ALA A 397 -2.38 13.32 -6.54
CA ALA A 397 -1.95 13.46 -5.16
C ALA A 397 -2.96 14.25 -4.34
N ALA A 398 -2.84 14.13 -3.02
CA ALA A 398 -3.55 14.93 -2.04
C ALA A 398 -2.63 15.49 -0.95
N LEU A 399 -3.05 16.60 -0.38
CA LEU A 399 -2.29 17.42 0.55
C LEU A 399 -3.18 17.96 1.66
N ALA A 400 -2.86 17.60 2.90
CA ALA A 400 -3.49 18.20 4.08
C ALA A 400 -2.83 19.55 4.36
N VAL A 401 -3.65 20.59 4.52
CA VAL A 401 -3.24 21.98 4.81
C VAL A 401 -3.99 22.47 6.03
N ALA A 402 -3.27 22.98 7.03
CA ALA A 402 -3.87 23.58 8.22
C ALA A 402 -3.20 24.89 8.64
N GLY A 403 -4.02 25.83 9.14
CA GLY A 403 -3.60 27.15 9.62
C GLY A 403 -3.79 28.30 8.63
N LEU A 404 -4.19 28.01 7.39
CA LEU A 404 -4.51 29.04 6.39
C LEU A 404 -6.03 29.26 6.30
N SER A 405 -6.45 30.42 5.80
CA SER A 405 -7.87 30.66 5.50
C SER A 405 -8.30 29.91 4.23
N GLN A 406 -9.59 29.62 4.09
CA GLN A 406 -10.15 29.00 2.89
C GLN A 406 -9.78 29.79 1.62
N GLU A 407 -10.01 31.10 1.62
CA GLU A 407 -9.67 31.98 0.48
C GLU A 407 -8.19 31.90 0.09
N THR A 408 -7.29 31.83 1.08
CA THR A 408 -5.85 31.67 0.81
C THR A 408 -5.58 30.33 0.13
N VAL A 409 -6.18 29.24 0.62
CA VAL A 409 -5.97 27.90 0.07
C VAL A 409 -6.56 27.79 -1.35
N GLU A 410 -7.74 28.36 -1.59
CA GLU A 410 -8.37 28.43 -2.91
C GLU A 410 -7.48 29.20 -3.91
N GLY A 411 -6.99 30.38 -3.51
CA GLY A 411 -6.06 31.17 -4.32
C GLY A 411 -4.77 30.40 -4.64
N LEU A 412 -4.20 29.72 -3.65
CA LEU A 412 -3.02 28.88 -3.87
C LEU A 412 -3.30 27.71 -4.84
N CYS A 413 -4.46 27.08 -4.77
CA CYS A 413 -4.85 26.02 -5.70
C CYS A 413 -4.95 26.53 -7.14
N VAL A 414 -5.56 27.71 -7.32
CA VAL A 414 -5.66 28.39 -8.63
C VAL A 414 -4.28 28.77 -9.17
N ASP A 415 -3.40 29.32 -8.34
CA ASP A 415 -2.07 29.72 -8.78
C ASP A 415 -1.14 28.53 -9.08
N CYS A 416 -1.39 27.39 -8.45
CA CYS A 416 -0.56 26.22 -8.60
C CYS A 416 -0.94 25.36 -9.81
N ARG A 417 -2.17 25.45 -10.35
CA ARG A 417 -2.57 24.69 -11.55
C ARG A 417 -2.14 25.38 -12.84
N LYS A 418 -1.68 24.61 -13.83
CA LYS A 418 -1.49 25.05 -15.22
C LYS A 418 -2.61 24.51 -16.10
N THR A 419 -2.64 24.91 -17.36
CA THR A 419 -3.59 24.42 -18.36
C THR A 419 -3.61 22.89 -18.39
N GLY A 420 -4.78 22.30 -18.14
CA GLY A 420 -5.00 20.85 -18.15
C GLY A 420 -4.66 20.12 -16.84
N GLU A 421 -4.21 20.83 -15.80
CA GLU A 421 -4.03 20.25 -14.47
C GLU A 421 -5.17 20.66 -13.53
N VAL A 422 -5.43 19.80 -12.54
CA VAL A 422 -6.40 20.05 -11.47
C VAL A 422 -5.66 20.27 -10.16
N CYS A 423 -6.15 21.22 -9.35
CA CYS A 423 -5.75 21.44 -7.97
C CYS A 423 -6.92 22.14 -7.29
N GLU A 424 -7.60 21.45 -6.38
CA GLU A 424 -8.87 21.88 -5.79
C GLU A 424 -8.89 21.55 -4.30
N ILE A 425 -9.69 22.28 -3.52
CA ILE A 425 -10.02 21.85 -2.15
C ILE A 425 -10.98 20.67 -2.26
N SER A 426 -10.51 19.49 -1.88
CA SER A 426 -11.28 18.25 -1.87
C SER A 426 -12.12 18.07 -0.60
N GLN A 427 -11.67 18.61 0.55
CA GLN A 427 -12.40 18.49 1.81
C GLN A 427 -12.19 19.73 2.69
N ARG A 428 -13.26 20.20 3.34
CA ARG A 428 -13.28 21.23 4.38
C ARG A 428 -13.59 20.57 5.71
N LEU A 429 -12.55 20.31 6.50
CA LEU A 429 -12.62 19.47 7.70
C LEU A 429 -12.96 20.26 8.97
N PHE A 430 -12.32 21.42 9.13
CA PHE A 430 -12.54 22.37 10.22
C PHE A 430 -12.09 23.76 9.77
N ALA A 431 -12.27 24.79 10.60
CA ALA A 431 -12.23 26.20 10.19
C ALA A 431 -10.96 26.61 9.41
N ASP A 432 -9.79 26.12 9.84
CA ASP A 432 -8.50 26.34 9.19
C ASP A 432 -7.87 25.02 8.71
N GLY A 433 -8.69 24.06 8.24
CA GLY A 433 -8.28 22.70 7.88
C GLY A 433 -8.87 22.16 6.61
N PHE A 434 -8.00 21.87 5.65
CA PHE A 434 -8.39 21.49 4.31
C PHE A 434 -7.60 20.27 3.85
N LEU A 435 -8.25 19.45 3.02
CA LEU A 435 -7.56 18.53 2.14
C LEU A 435 -7.66 19.09 0.73
N CYS A 436 -6.52 19.30 0.07
CA CYS A 436 -6.45 19.69 -1.33
C CYS A 436 -6.01 18.49 -2.16
N ALA A 437 -6.54 18.32 -3.37
CA ALA A 437 -6.15 17.22 -4.24
C ALA A 437 -6.20 17.62 -5.71
N GLY A 438 -5.56 16.80 -6.55
CA GLY A 438 -5.49 17.04 -7.99
C GLY A 438 -4.29 16.36 -8.63
N SER A 439 -3.81 16.92 -9.75
CA SER A 439 -2.66 16.41 -10.48
C SER A 439 -1.39 16.49 -9.64
N ASP A 440 -0.57 15.44 -9.65
CA ASP A 440 0.69 15.33 -8.87
C ASP A 440 1.53 16.61 -8.93
N ALA A 441 1.78 17.10 -10.14
CA ALA A 441 2.64 18.25 -10.36
C ALA A 441 2.05 19.56 -9.79
N ALA A 442 0.72 19.71 -9.80
CA ALA A 442 0.05 20.89 -9.25
C ALA A 442 0.03 20.83 -7.72
N VAL A 443 -0.23 19.66 -7.15
CA VAL A 443 -0.22 19.44 -5.70
C VAL A 443 1.19 19.58 -5.11
N GLU A 444 2.23 19.15 -5.83
CA GLU A 444 3.62 19.38 -5.40
C GLU A 444 3.96 20.89 -5.37
N ARG A 445 3.47 21.68 -6.33
CA ARG A 445 3.62 23.14 -6.28
C ARG A 445 2.85 23.75 -5.12
N LEU A 446 1.63 23.26 -4.87
CA LEU A 446 0.82 23.66 -3.72
C LEU A 446 1.55 23.37 -2.41
N LEU A 447 2.18 22.20 -2.28
CA LEU A 447 2.98 21.81 -1.11
C LEU A 447 4.05 22.87 -0.80
N GLN A 448 4.84 23.26 -1.80
CA GLN A 448 5.92 24.24 -1.63
C GLN A 448 5.38 25.63 -1.29
N ARG A 449 4.32 26.08 -1.97
CA ARG A 449 3.73 27.40 -1.72
C ARG A 449 3.04 27.47 -0.37
N ALA A 450 2.20 26.50 -0.02
CA ALA A 450 1.48 26.46 1.24
C ALA A 450 2.44 26.42 2.45
N ARG A 451 3.54 25.64 2.37
CA ARG A 451 4.59 25.63 3.40
C ARG A 451 5.25 27.00 3.61
N SER A 452 5.30 27.82 2.56
CA SER A 452 5.92 29.14 2.59
C SER A 452 4.93 30.26 2.92
N SER A 453 3.63 29.96 2.97
CA SER A 453 2.57 30.93 3.26
C SER A 453 2.54 31.30 4.74
N ARG A 454 2.46 32.61 5.01
CA ARG A 454 2.35 33.14 6.38
C ARG A 454 1.09 32.60 7.05
N GLY A 455 1.23 32.08 8.27
CA GLY A 455 0.12 31.51 9.06
C GLY A 455 -0.08 30.01 8.87
N CYS A 456 0.57 29.39 7.89
CA CYS A 456 0.58 27.94 7.72
C CYS A 456 1.14 27.27 8.99
N LYS A 457 0.35 26.38 9.60
CA LYS A 457 0.74 25.60 10.79
C LYS A 457 1.23 24.21 10.42
N GLN A 458 0.56 23.57 9.46
CA GLN A 458 0.88 22.21 9.04
C GLN A 458 0.54 22.03 7.56
N VAL A 459 1.47 21.44 6.80
CA VAL A 459 1.24 21.02 5.42
C VAL A 459 1.89 19.66 5.21
N GLN A 460 1.10 18.67 4.81
CA GLN A 460 1.55 17.29 4.75
C GLN A 460 0.93 16.51 3.57
N PRO A 461 1.73 15.84 2.74
CA PRO A 461 1.21 14.90 1.74
C PRO A 461 0.41 13.78 2.40
N VAL A 462 -0.75 13.47 1.84
CA VAL A 462 -1.59 12.37 2.31
C VAL A 462 -1.26 11.14 1.49
N LYS A 463 -0.71 10.12 2.16
CA LYS A 463 -0.54 8.80 1.55
C LYS A 463 -1.93 8.19 1.42
N LEU A 464 -2.23 7.56 0.27
CA LEU A 464 -3.48 6.83 0.01
C LEU A 464 -4.72 7.69 -0.30
N ALA A 465 -4.51 8.96 -0.64
CA ALA A 465 -5.57 9.82 -1.17
C ALA A 465 -5.18 10.26 -2.57
N GLY A 466 -5.85 9.71 -3.59
CA GLY A 466 -5.85 10.28 -4.94
C GLY A 466 -6.67 11.56 -4.99
N ALA A 467 -7.02 12.02 -6.20
CA ALA A 467 -7.79 13.26 -6.38
C ALA A 467 -9.31 13.09 -6.11
N CYS A 468 -9.66 12.39 -5.02
CA CYS A 468 -11.05 12.22 -4.57
C CYS A 468 -11.72 13.58 -4.33
N HIS A 469 -13.04 13.68 -4.55
CA HIS A 469 -13.80 14.92 -4.31
C HIS A 469 -13.32 16.10 -5.15
N THR A 470 -12.82 15.82 -6.36
CA THR A 470 -12.40 16.83 -7.34
C THR A 470 -12.99 16.52 -8.71
N SER A 471 -12.88 17.47 -9.63
CA SER A 471 -13.27 17.30 -11.03
C SER A 471 -12.60 16.10 -11.74
N MET A 472 -11.50 15.56 -11.20
CA MET A 472 -10.84 14.36 -11.75
C MET A 472 -11.65 13.07 -11.60
N MET A 473 -12.71 13.07 -10.78
CA MET A 473 -13.58 11.92 -10.56
C MET A 473 -14.83 11.91 -11.47
N ALA A 474 -14.85 12.71 -12.54
CA ALA A 474 -16.02 12.90 -13.40
C ALA A 474 -16.56 11.60 -14.02
N GLU A 475 -15.66 10.71 -14.46
CA GLU A 475 -16.04 9.41 -15.02
C GLU A 475 -16.66 8.50 -13.95
N ALA A 476 -16.02 8.42 -12.78
CA ALA A 476 -16.53 7.68 -11.62
C ALA A 476 -17.92 8.19 -11.19
N ARG A 477 -18.14 9.51 -11.20
CA ARG A 477 -19.46 10.11 -10.94
C ARG A 477 -20.52 9.59 -11.90
N MET A 478 -20.24 9.58 -13.21
CA MET A 478 -21.21 9.18 -14.22
C MET A 478 -21.65 7.72 -14.05
N GLN A 479 -20.67 6.81 -13.88
CA GLN A 479 -20.96 5.39 -13.66
C GLN A 479 -21.66 5.14 -12.32
N MET A 480 -21.29 5.87 -11.27
CA MET A 480 -21.95 5.78 -9.97
C MET A 480 -23.40 6.26 -10.04
N PHE A 481 -23.67 7.34 -10.78
CA PHE A 481 -25.03 7.84 -10.99
C PHE A 481 -25.91 6.78 -11.68
N ASP A 482 -25.44 6.19 -12.77
CA ASP A 482 -26.19 5.17 -13.51
C ASP A 482 -26.48 3.94 -12.63
N PHE A 483 -25.50 3.50 -11.83
CA PHE A 483 -25.68 2.42 -10.87
C PHE A 483 -26.73 2.76 -9.82
N LEU A 484 -26.62 3.90 -9.14
CA LEU A 484 -27.58 4.33 -8.11
C LEU A 484 -28.98 4.53 -8.69
N GLN A 485 -29.08 5.06 -9.91
CA GLN A 485 -30.35 5.27 -10.60
C GLN A 485 -31.05 3.95 -10.90
N SER A 486 -30.30 2.88 -11.17
CA SER A 486 -30.85 1.55 -11.50
C SER A 486 -31.70 0.93 -10.37
N PHE A 487 -31.49 1.34 -9.13
CA PHE A 487 -32.29 0.89 -7.97
C PHE A 487 -32.87 2.03 -7.14
N ALA A 488 -32.86 3.26 -7.64
CA ALA A 488 -33.39 4.44 -6.95
C ALA A 488 -34.85 4.26 -6.49
N GLY A 489 -35.66 3.51 -7.24
CA GLY A 489 -37.05 3.21 -6.89
C GLY A 489 -37.23 2.31 -5.66
N ASN A 490 -36.17 1.64 -5.20
CA ASN A 490 -36.18 0.78 -4.01
C ASN A 490 -35.66 1.50 -2.75
N LEU A 491 -35.12 2.72 -2.91
CA LEU A 491 -34.60 3.50 -1.79
C LEU A 491 -35.74 3.96 -0.89
N GLN A 492 -35.52 3.83 0.41
CA GLN A 492 -36.47 4.22 1.42
C GLN A 492 -36.15 5.63 1.95
N PRO A 493 -37.16 6.40 2.36
CA PRO A 493 -36.92 7.60 3.15
C PRO A 493 -36.15 7.27 4.44
N PRO A 494 -35.21 8.12 4.89
CA PRO A 494 -34.44 7.85 6.09
C PRO A 494 -35.33 7.95 7.33
N ARG A 495 -35.12 7.08 8.33
CA ARG A 495 -35.90 7.06 9.59
C ARG A 495 -35.53 8.17 10.57
N ILE A 496 -34.35 8.77 10.38
CA ILE A 496 -33.76 9.83 11.21
C ILE A 496 -33.09 10.84 10.29
N ASP A 497 -32.79 12.03 10.81
CA ASP A 497 -32.11 13.06 10.01
C ASP A 497 -30.72 12.58 9.57
N VAL A 498 -30.34 12.88 8.32
CA VAL A 498 -29.02 12.53 7.76
C VAL A 498 -28.30 13.80 7.37
N TYR A 499 -27.08 13.98 7.86
CA TYR A 499 -26.19 15.08 7.46
C TYR A 499 -25.09 14.50 6.58
N LEU A 500 -25.20 14.74 5.28
CA LEU A 500 -24.27 14.24 4.29
C LEU A 500 -23.00 15.10 4.28
N SER A 501 -21.86 14.46 4.01
CA SER A 501 -20.55 15.12 3.97
C SER A 501 -20.46 16.30 3.00
N CYS A 502 -21.36 16.44 2.02
CA CYS A 502 -21.43 17.62 1.15
C CYS A 502 -22.00 18.88 1.83
N GLY A 503 -22.48 18.78 3.07
CA GLY A 503 -23.13 19.87 3.82
C GLY A 503 -24.66 19.86 3.71
N THR A 504 -25.24 18.86 3.05
CA THR A 504 -26.69 18.73 2.89
C THR A 504 -27.31 17.99 4.07
N LYS A 505 -28.32 18.60 4.70
CA LYS A 505 -29.21 17.93 5.64
C LYS A 505 -30.40 17.32 4.87
N VAL A 506 -30.65 16.04 5.08
CA VAL A 506 -31.83 15.32 4.61
C VAL A 506 -32.68 14.96 5.83
N ALA A 507 -33.90 15.49 5.88
CA ALA A 507 -34.80 15.26 7.01
C ALA A 507 -35.37 13.83 6.98
N ALA A 508 -35.68 13.28 8.16
CA ALA A 508 -36.39 12.01 8.27
C ALA A 508 -37.69 12.02 7.44
N GLY A 509 -37.97 10.93 6.73
CA GLY A 509 -39.15 10.78 5.88
C GLY A 509 -39.09 11.50 4.53
N SER A 510 -38.01 12.23 4.22
CA SER A 510 -37.83 12.85 2.90
C SER A 510 -37.21 11.89 1.88
N SER A 511 -37.44 12.14 0.59
CA SER A 511 -36.89 11.33 -0.50
C SER A 511 -36.24 12.25 -1.54
N PRO A 512 -35.01 12.74 -1.28
CA PRO A 512 -34.28 13.53 -2.27
C PRO A 512 -33.84 12.66 -3.46
N ASP A 513 -33.26 13.28 -4.48
CA ASP A 513 -32.55 12.56 -5.54
C ASP A 513 -31.23 12.00 -4.98
N TRP A 514 -31.33 10.81 -4.39
CA TRP A 514 -30.19 10.10 -3.81
C TRP A 514 -29.10 9.78 -4.83
N ALA A 515 -29.49 9.44 -6.06
CA ALA A 515 -28.54 9.10 -7.11
C ALA A 515 -27.67 10.33 -7.45
N ALA A 516 -28.29 11.48 -7.67
CA ALA A 516 -27.57 12.73 -7.91
C ALA A 516 -26.71 13.12 -6.71
N LEU A 517 -27.27 13.14 -5.49
CA LEU A 517 -26.55 13.57 -4.29
C LEU A 517 -25.28 12.75 -4.01
N LEU A 518 -25.37 11.42 -4.12
CA LEU A 518 -24.26 10.52 -3.83
C LEU A 518 -23.24 10.45 -4.97
N ALA A 519 -23.68 10.55 -6.23
CA ALA A 519 -22.76 10.63 -7.35
C ALA A 519 -21.99 11.96 -7.34
N ASP A 520 -22.67 13.09 -7.13
CA ASP A 520 -22.05 14.42 -7.08
C ASP A 520 -20.99 14.51 -5.99
N GLN A 521 -21.18 13.80 -4.87
CA GLN A 521 -20.21 13.70 -3.78
C GLN A 521 -18.81 13.28 -4.28
N LEU A 522 -18.68 12.48 -5.35
CA LEU A 522 -17.39 12.05 -5.88
C LEU A 522 -16.57 13.19 -6.49
N THR A 523 -17.26 14.20 -7.03
CA THR A 523 -16.65 15.34 -7.75
C THR A 523 -16.70 16.65 -6.98
N GLN A 524 -17.45 16.70 -5.88
CA GLN A 524 -17.64 17.89 -5.06
C GLN A 524 -16.88 17.77 -3.74
N PRO A 525 -16.42 18.90 -3.16
CA PRO A 525 -15.72 18.90 -1.89
C PRO A 525 -16.58 18.34 -0.75
N ALA A 526 -15.99 17.53 0.13
CA ALA A 526 -16.64 17.14 1.38
C ALA A 526 -16.57 18.30 2.39
N ASN A 527 -17.70 18.96 2.64
CA ASN A 527 -17.91 20.04 3.60
C ASN A 527 -18.27 19.51 5.00
N TRP A 528 -17.35 18.78 5.63
CA TRP A 528 -17.55 18.17 6.94
C TRP A 528 -17.88 19.18 8.04
N ILE A 529 -17.13 20.30 8.10
CA ILE A 529 -17.37 21.34 9.11
C ILE A 529 -18.81 21.87 9.06
N ASP A 530 -19.35 22.11 7.86
CA ASP A 530 -20.69 22.66 7.71
C ASP A 530 -21.75 21.67 8.21
N SER A 531 -21.53 20.37 7.95
CA SER A 531 -22.39 19.29 8.44
C SER A 531 -22.41 19.21 9.97
N VAL A 532 -21.24 19.30 10.61
CA VAL A 532 -21.12 19.30 12.07
C VAL A 532 -21.73 20.57 12.68
N VAL A 533 -21.47 21.74 12.10
CA VAL A 533 -22.06 23.00 12.56
C VAL A 533 -23.59 22.98 12.43
N ALA A 534 -24.14 22.39 11.37
CA ALA A 534 -25.58 22.20 11.23
C ALA A 534 -26.15 21.29 12.33
N MET A 535 -25.50 20.16 12.61
CA MET A 535 -25.89 19.28 13.73
C MET A 535 -25.90 20.01 15.08
N LEU A 536 -24.87 20.80 15.38
CA LEU A 536 -24.79 21.58 16.62
C LEU A 536 -25.90 22.65 16.71
N LYS A 537 -26.20 23.33 15.59
CA LYS A 537 -27.30 24.32 15.52
C LYS A 537 -28.67 23.69 15.74
N ASP A 538 -28.84 22.44 15.31
CA ASP A 538 -30.06 21.66 15.53
C ASP A 538 -30.15 21.07 16.95
N GLY A 539 -29.21 21.42 17.83
CA GLY A 539 -29.23 21.07 19.25
C GLY A 539 -28.64 19.70 19.58
N LEU A 540 -27.96 19.06 18.64
CA LEU A 540 -27.27 17.79 18.89
C LEU A 540 -26.00 18.04 19.70
N GLY A 541 -25.86 17.36 20.84
CA GLY A 541 -24.76 17.61 21.80
C GLY A 541 -24.01 16.37 22.29
N GLU A 542 -24.51 15.16 22.02
CA GLU A 542 -23.84 13.89 22.33
C GLU A 542 -23.59 13.15 21.01
N PHE A 543 -22.35 12.70 20.80
CA PHE A 543 -21.94 12.11 19.52
C PHE A 543 -21.29 10.74 19.73
N TYR A 544 -21.54 9.82 18.82
CA TYR A 544 -20.96 8.49 18.80
C TYR A 544 -20.23 8.27 17.48
N GLU A 545 -18.89 8.24 17.51
CA GLU A 545 -18.08 7.93 16.34
C GLU A 545 -18.01 6.41 16.17
N CYS A 546 -18.74 5.91 15.17
CA CYS A 546 -18.83 4.49 14.84
C CYS A 546 -17.83 4.16 13.73
N GLY A 547 -16.67 3.61 14.08
CA GLY A 547 -15.63 3.28 13.12
C GLY A 547 -14.27 3.14 13.80
N PRO A 548 -13.25 2.73 13.04
CA PRO A 548 -11.92 2.53 13.60
C PRO A 548 -11.33 3.84 14.11
N LEU A 549 -10.70 3.78 15.29
CA LEU A 549 -9.94 4.88 15.91
C LEU A 549 -10.80 6.05 16.40
N ASN A 550 -10.33 7.29 16.17
CA ASN A 550 -10.88 8.50 16.76
C ASN A 550 -10.63 9.77 15.92
N GLN A 551 -10.55 9.64 14.59
CA GLN A 551 -10.23 10.78 13.72
C GLN A 551 -11.32 11.84 13.71
N LEU A 552 -12.60 11.46 13.62
CA LEU A 552 -13.73 12.40 13.65
C LEU A 552 -13.81 13.10 15.01
N LYS A 553 -13.60 12.38 16.11
CA LYS A 553 -13.47 12.98 17.44
C LYS A 553 -12.27 13.95 17.51
N GLY A 554 -11.13 13.58 16.93
CA GLY A 554 -9.97 14.45 16.82
C GLY A 554 -10.27 15.77 16.09
N MET A 555 -11.02 15.68 14.99
CA MET A 555 -11.49 16.86 14.25
C MET A 555 -12.54 17.67 15.01
N MET A 556 -13.46 17.00 15.73
CA MET A 556 -14.46 17.65 16.58
C MET A 556 -13.80 18.60 17.58
N LYS A 557 -12.63 18.24 18.14
CA LYS A 557 -11.85 19.12 19.04
C LYS A 557 -11.53 20.50 18.43
N ARG A 558 -11.37 20.57 17.11
CA ARG A 558 -11.08 21.79 16.36
C ARG A 558 -12.33 22.53 15.88
N ILE A 559 -13.50 21.88 15.95
CA ILE A 559 -14.80 22.45 15.57
C ILE A 559 -15.50 22.98 16.82
N ASP A 560 -15.72 22.12 17.81
CA ASP A 560 -16.41 22.46 19.06
C ASP A 560 -15.83 21.65 20.26
N PRO A 561 -15.17 22.32 21.22
CA PRO A 561 -14.57 21.66 22.39
C PRO A 561 -15.58 20.97 23.34
N MET A 562 -16.84 21.40 23.36
CA MET A 562 -17.87 20.81 24.21
C MET A 562 -18.41 19.53 23.58
N ALA A 563 -18.74 19.56 22.29
CA ALA A 563 -19.10 18.40 21.50
C ALA A 563 -17.97 17.35 21.53
N TYR A 564 -16.70 17.76 21.45
CA TYR A 564 -15.55 16.85 21.60
C TYR A 564 -15.58 16.07 22.91
N LYS A 565 -15.86 16.73 24.03
CA LYS A 565 -15.96 16.08 25.36
C LYS A 565 -17.13 15.10 25.42
N ALA A 566 -18.22 15.44 24.74
CA ALA A 566 -19.43 14.62 24.65
C ALA A 566 -19.39 13.60 23.49
N THR A 567 -18.28 13.51 22.75
CA THR A 567 -18.08 12.52 21.69
C THR A 567 -17.45 11.25 22.26
N ILE A 568 -18.07 10.10 21.99
CA ILE A 568 -17.56 8.78 22.37
C ILE A 568 -17.19 8.04 21.09
N SER A 569 -15.91 7.67 20.96
CA SER A 569 -15.45 6.82 19.85
C SER A 569 -15.65 5.36 20.23
N LEU A 570 -16.38 4.64 19.39
CA LEU A 570 -16.63 3.22 19.52
C LEU A 570 -15.58 2.50 18.71
N ASP A 571 -14.40 2.35 19.30
CA ASP A 571 -13.32 1.70 18.58
C ASP A 571 -13.69 0.24 18.34
N VAL A 572 -13.42 -0.18 17.11
CA VAL A 572 -13.56 -1.57 16.72
C VAL A 572 -12.35 -2.41 17.10
N TYR A 573 -11.25 -1.80 17.54
CA TYR A 573 -10.03 -2.50 17.95
C TYR A 573 -9.99 -2.90 19.44
N SER A 574 -9.15 -3.88 19.77
CA SER A 574 -8.95 -4.42 21.14
C SER A 574 -8.42 -3.37 22.15
N GLU A 575 -8.68 -3.57 23.45
CA GLU A 575 -8.24 -2.66 24.53
C GLU A 575 -6.71 -2.49 24.61
N GLU A 576 -5.94 -3.51 24.24
CA GLU A 576 -4.47 -3.44 24.13
C GLU A 576 -4.00 -2.36 23.14
N TRP A 577 -4.80 -2.04 22.13
CA TRP A 577 -4.53 -0.95 21.19
C TRP A 577 -5.05 0.40 21.70
N GLN A 578 -6.14 0.42 22.45
CA GLN A 578 -6.75 1.64 23.00
C GLN A 578 -5.86 2.30 24.08
N MET A 579 -5.03 1.52 24.79
CA MET A 579 -4.12 1.98 25.84
C MET A 579 -2.85 2.70 25.33
N ARG A 580 -2.64 2.83 24.01
CA ARG A 580 -1.48 3.55 23.46
C ARG A 580 -1.78 5.05 23.35
N PRO A 581 -1.10 5.95 24.10
CA PRO A 581 -1.22 7.39 23.90
C PRO A 581 -1.12 7.78 22.43
N ALA A 582 -1.89 8.80 22.01
CA ALA A 582 -1.84 9.38 20.65
C ALA A 582 -0.45 9.93 20.23
N GLY A 583 0.55 9.89 21.12
CA GLY A 583 1.96 10.19 20.86
C GLY A 583 2.95 9.09 21.26
N SER A 584 2.50 7.95 21.79
CA SER A 584 3.37 6.77 22.02
C SER A 584 3.25 5.84 20.82
N LEU A 585 3.97 6.21 19.77
CA LEU A 585 4.54 5.20 18.88
C LEU A 585 5.30 4.16 19.73
N PRO A 586 5.46 2.90 19.26
CA PRO A 586 6.54 2.07 19.77
C PRO A 586 7.83 2.90 19.73
N PRO A 587 8.74 2.74 20.70
CA PRO A 587 9.91 3.58 20.81
C PRO A 587 10.63 3.63 19.46
N ARG A 588 11.12 4.82 19.10
CA ARG A 588 12.25 4.89 18.18
C ARG A 588 13.27 3.88 18.66
N TRP A 589 13.92 3.26 17.70
CA TRP A 589 15.18 2.59 17.91
C TRP A 589 16.08 3.42 18.83
N GLY A 590 16.55 2.78 19.90
CA GLY A 590 17.50 3.36 20.85
C GLY A 590 16.99 3.43 22.29
N GLU A 591 17.55 2.54 23.11
CA GLU A 591 17.67 2.60 24.59
C GLU A 591 16.50 2.08 25.44
N GLY A 592 16.60 0.80 25.84
CA GLY A 592 15.82 0.24 26.94
C GLY A 592 16.42 0.58 28.32
N PRO A 593 15.64 0.45 29.42
CA PRO A 593 16.17 0.40 30.78
C PRO A 593 16.83 -0.97 31.04
N PRO A 594 17.77 -1.07 32.00
CA PRO A 594 18.61 -2.25 32.17
C PRO A 594 17.88 -3.41 32.87
N ALA A 595 18.44 -4.60 32.63
CA ALA A 595 17.92 -5.94 32.89
C ALA A 595 17.52 -6.25 34.35
N ALA A 596 16.63 -7.24 34.48
CA ALA A 596 16.68 -8.22 35.57
C ALA A 596 16.62 -9.65 34.98
N SER A 597 17.34 -10.56 35.62
CA SER A 597 17.87 -11.82 35.08
C SER A 597 16.91 -13.00 35.13
N ALA A 598 16.85 -13.74 34.03
CA ALA A 598 17.07 -15.18 33.79
C ALA A 598 16.75 -16.29 34.83
N ALA A 599 16.23 -16.01 36.02
CA ALA A 599 15.84 -17.07 36.95
C ALA A 599 14.41 -17.58 36.71
N ASP A 600 13.56 -16.77 36.08
CA ASP A 600 12.14 -17.06 36.07
C ASP A 600 11.69 -17.75 34.76
N LEU A 601 11.71 -19.07 34.85
CA LEU A 601 10.56 -19.89 34.45
C LEU A 601 10.45 -20.24 32.96
N LEU A 602 11.49 -20.88 32.44
CA LEU A 602 11.27 -22.05 31.57
C LEU A 602 10.60 -23.16 32.39
N ALA A 603 9.36 -23.52 32.02
CA ALA A 603 8.79 -24.82 32.32
C ALA A 603 7.85 -25.26 31.17
N VAL A 604 8.37 -26.17 30.35
CA VAL A 604 7.69 -27.34 29.75
C VAL A 604 6.51 -27.04 28.79
N GLY A 605 6.51 -27.33 27.49
CA GLY A 605 7.20 -28.37 26.72
C GLY A 605 6.26 -29.54 26.39
N ALA A 606 6.11 -29.84 25.09
CA ALA A 606 5.72 -31.14 24.47
C ALA A 606 4.24 -31.60 24.62
N MET A 607 3.58 -32.35 23.71
CA MET A 607 3.76 -32.94 22.36
C MET A 607 2.39 -33.66 22.02
N PRO A 608 2.23 -34.65 21.11
CA PRO A 608 2.07 -34.55 19.64
C PRO A 608 0.88 -35.37 19.01
N VAL A 609 0.49 -35.02 17.77
CA VAL A 609 0.15 -35.84 16.56
C VAL A 609 -0.60 -37.21 16.65
N ARG A 610 -1.69 -37.37 15.86
CA ARG A 610 -1.87 -38.37 14.76
C ARG A 610 -3.29 -38.36 14.13
N LEU A 611 -3.35 -38.57 12.80
CA LEU A 611 -4.56 -38.86 11.99
C LEU A 611 -4.52 -40.32 11.50
N PRO A 612 -5.68 -40.95 11.19
CA PRO A 612 -5.74 -42.05 10.23
C PRO A 612 -6.71 -41.81 9.06
N GLY A 613 -6.40 -42.46 7.93
CA GLY A 613 -7.06 -42.35 6.62
C GLY A 613 -8.33 -43.19 6.43
N PRO A 614 -8.78 -43.42 5.17
CA PRO A 614 -10.17 -43.67 4.82
C PRO A 614 -10.52 -45.17 4.69
N SER A 615 -11.75 -45.56 5.02
CA SER A 615 -12.35 -46.81 4.53
C SER A 615 -13.88 -46.76 4.41
N GLU A 616 -14.31 -47.29 3.28
CA GLU A 616 -15.60 -47.80 2.79
C GLU A 616 -16.75 -48.13 3.78
N ALA A 617 -17.96 -47.92 3.27
CA ALA A 617 -19.23 -48.37 3.81
C ALA A 617 -19.39 -49.90 3.68
N GLN A 618 -20.02 -50.55 4.68
CA GLN A 618 -21.16 -51.46 4.45
C GLN A 618 -21.75 -52.08 5.75
N VAL A 619 -23.08 -52.24 5.70
CA VAL A 619 -23.92 -53.29 6.33
C VAL A 619 -24.38 -53.07 7.77
N GLU A 620 -25.60 -52.53 7.88
CA GLU A 620 -26.51 -52.71 9.00
C GLU A 620 -27.18 -54.10 8.91
N GLY A 621 -27.24 -54.81 10.04
CA GLY A 621 -27.98 -56.05 10.19
C GLY A 621 -28.08 -56.52 11.64
N SER A 622 -29.33 -56.49 12.15
CA SER A 622 -29.93 -57.15 13.33
C SER A 622 -29.57 -56.70 14.75
N ALA A 623 -30.54 -56.03 15.39
CA ALA A 623 -31.31 -56.57 16.52
C ALA A 623 -32.70 -55.92 16.57
#